data_AF-A0A2W6XI55-F1
#
_entry.id   AF-A0A2W6XI55-F1
#
_cell.length_a   1.000
_cell.length_b   1.000
_cell.length_c   1.000
_cell.angle_alpha   90.00
_cell.angle_beta   90.00
_cell.angle_gamma   90.00
#
_symmetry.space_group_name_H-M   'P 1'
#
loop_
_entity.id
_entity.type
_entity.pdbx_description
1 polymer ?
#
loop_
_entity_poly.entity_id
_entity_poly.type
_entity_poly.pdbx_seq_one_letter_code
_entity_poly.pdbx_strand_id
1 'polypeptide(L)'
;MRPLSFVAAAAVLALAAPAFAQAVATPQPAPAAQAPAADDAAKSPEEAAFEARAEAFGEKIQAMAAEMQAAAAQSDKAKAKTDLDAVQARYQGEVDAFADDVQTFAATQAAAADEIAEAVQQIKAIPAMVRAQIEGAVAASAGPATPR
;
A
#
# COMPACT_ATOMS: atom_id res chain seq x y z
N MET A 1 3.14 24.80 81.49
CA MET A 1 3.38 24.92 80.04
C MET A 1 3.19 23.56 79.39
N ARG A 2 2.04 23.44 78.72
CA ARG A 2 1.44 22.39 77.85
C ARG A 2 0.54 23.23 76.92
N PRO A 3 0.29 22.89 75.64
CA PRO A 3 -0.48 21.69 75.24
C PRO A 3 0.14 20.94 74.04
N LEU A 4 -0.09 19.62 73.89
CA LEU A 4 -1.25 19.00 73.19
C LEU A 4 -1.50 19.63 71.80
N SER A 5 -1.81 18.93 70.71
CA SER A 5 -1.91 17.52 70.32
C SER A 5 -2.39 17.55 68.84
N PHE A 6 -2.33 16.38 68.19
CA PHE A 6 -3.27 15.85 67.18
C PHE A 6 -3.02 16.01 65.67
N VAL A 7 -3.14 14.83 65.03
CA VAL A 7 -3.63 14.48 63.67
C VAL A 7 -2.73 14.93 62.52
N ALA A 8 -1.91 14.04 61.95
CA ALA A 8 -2.22 12.88 61.08
C ALA A 8 -2.55 13.23 59.62
N ALA A 9 -1.65 12.70 58.78
CA ALA A 9 -1.84 12.16 57.45
C ALA A 9 -1.78 13.08 56.21
N ALA A 10 -0.81 12.68 55.38
CA ALA A 10 -0.77 12.67 53.92
C ALA A 10 -0.31 13.96 53.22
N ALA A 11 0.95 13.86 52.79
CA ALA A 11 1.72 14.79 51.98
C ALA A 11 1.02 15.26 50.70
N VAL A 12 1.11 16.58 50.51
CA VAL A 12 1.06 17.31 49.25
C VAL A 12 2.38 17.11 48.51
N LEU A 13 2.32 16.96 47.18
CA LEU A 13 3.19 17.66 46.21
C LEU A 13 2.54 17.50 44.83
N ALA A 14 1.96 18.56 44.27
CA ALA A 14 2.62 19.51 43.36
C ALA A 14 2.19 19.19 41.90
N LEU A 15 1.74 20.11 41.04
CA LEU A 15 1.78 21.57 41.05
C LEU A 15 0.76 22.12 40.02
N ALA A 16 0.01 23.17 40.42
CA ALA A 16 -0.49 24.35 39.68
C ALA A 16 -1.22 24.19 38.31
N ALA A 17 -2.56 24.39 38.18
CA ALA A 17 -3.41 25.61 38.32
C ALA A 17 -3.65 26.36 36.97
N PRO A 18 -4.74 27.15 36.76
CA PRO A 18 -6.11 27.13 37.29
C PRO A 18 -7.23 27.23 36.21
N ALA A 19 -8.47 27.15 36.71
CA ALA A 19 -9.78 27.17 36.06
C ALA A 19 -10.08 28.32 35.07
N PHE A 20 -10.96 28.06 34.09
CA PHE A 20 -12.27 28.73 33.91
C PHE A 20 -13.03 28.05 32.75
N ALA A 21 -14.15 27.39 33.04
CA ALA A 21 -15.32 27.35 32.15
C ALA A 21 -16.47 26.63 32.86
N GLN A 22 -17.38 27.42 33.43
CA GLN A 22 -18.75 26.99 33.62
C GLN A 22 -19.42 26.91 32.25
N ALA A 23 -20.12 25.82 31.96
CA ALA A 23 -21.33 25.85 31.14
C ALA A 23 -21.99 24.47 31.17
N VAL A 24 -23.18 24.44 31.78
CA VAL A 24 -24.35 23.61 31.45
C VAL A 24 -24.07 22.37 30.58
N ALA A 25 -24.11 21.19 31.21
CA ALA A 25 -24.30 19.95 30.46
C ALA A 25 -25.80 19.76 30.25
N THR A 26 -26.29 20.17 29.07
CA THR A 26 -27.45 19.53 28.45
C THR A 26 -27.18 18.02 28.35
N PRO A 27 -28.23 17.17 28.32
CA PRO A 27 -28.04 15.74 28.18
C PRO A 27 -27.29 15.45 26.87
N GLN A 28 -26.01 15.07 27.00
CA GLN A 28 -25.22 14.56 25.90
C GLN A 28 -25.80 13.20 25.52
N PRO A 29 -26.26 12.98 24.27
CA PRO A 29 -26.61 11.64 23.84
C PRO A 29 -25.37 10.76 23.99
N ALA A 30 -25.57 9.56 24.55
CA ALA A 30 -24.54 8.53 24.61
C ALA A 30 -23.89 8.37 23.22
N PRO A 31 -22.58 8.11 23.14
CA PRO A 31 -21.98 7.77 21.86
C PRO A 31 -22.73 6.54 21.34
N ALA A 32 -23.48 6.72 20.27
CA ALA A 32 -23.98 5.62 19.49
C ALA A 32 -22.75 4.76 19.19
N ALA A 33 -22.82 3.47 19.52
CA ALA A 33 -21.93 2.50 18.93
C ALA A 33 -21.98 2.77 17.43
N GLN A 34 -20.87 3.26 16.88
CA GLN A 34 -20.72 3.40 15.45
C GLN A 34 -20.80 1.97 14.94
N ALA A 35 -21.99 1.57 14.49
CA ALA A 35 -22.11 0.50 13.53
C ALA A 35 -21.08 0.82 12.43
N PRO A 36 -20.26 -0.15 12.00
CA PRO A 36 -19.28 0.08 10.96
C PRO A 36 -19.96 0.86 9.85
N ALA A 37 -19.36 2.00 9.48
CA ALA A 37 -19.88 2.88 8.45
C ALA A 37 -20.27 2.01 7.26
N ALA A 38 -21.56 2.02 6.94
CA ALA A 38 -22.11 1.35 5.77
C ALA A 38 -21.74 2.13 4.50
N ASP A 39 -20.47 2.52 4.36
CA ASP A 39 -19.85 2.90 3.09
C ASP A 39 -19.47 1.66 2.28
N ASP A 40 -19.51 0.47 2.89
CA ASP A 40 -19.39 -0.85 2.24
C ASP A 40 -20.71 -1.32 1.58
N ALA A 41 -21.78 -0.54 1.69
CA ALA A 41 -23.11 -0.92 1.21
C ALA A 41 -23.30 -0.55 -0.27
N ALA A 42 -22.50 -1.13 -1.17
CA ALA A 42 -22.88 -1.30 -2.60
C ALA A 42 -21.88 -2.09 -3.45
N LYS A 43 -20.71 -2.52 -2.95
CA LYS A 43 -19.86 -3.42 -3.76
C LYS A 43 -20.41 -4.82 -3.67
N SER A 44 -20.69 -5.44 -4.82
CA SER A 44 -21.01 -6.85 -4.86
C SER A 44 -19.84 -7.65 -4.26
N PRO A 45 -20.07 -8.79 -3.59
CA PRO A 45 -18.99 -9.59 -3.01
C PRO A 45 -17.93 -9.98 -4.05
N GLU A 46 -18.32 -10.16 -5.32
CA GLU A 46 -17.38 -10.35 -6.43
C GLU A 46 -16.49 -9.14 -6.71
N GLU A 47 -17.02 -7.91 -6.64
CA GLU A 47 -16.25 -6.68 -6.86
C GLU A 47 -15.25 -6.42 -5.73
N ALA A 48 -15.64 -6.70 -4.47
CA ALA A 48 -14.73 -6.60 -3.34
C ALA A 48 -13.60 -7.64 -3.41
N ALA A 49 -13.91 -8.87 -3.83
CA ALA A 49 -12.91 -9.91 -4.04
C ALA A 49 -11.93 -9.57 -5.18
N PHE A 50 -12.43 -8.97 -6.27
CA PHE A 50 -11.61 -8.52 -7.38
C PHE A 50 -10.69 -7.35 -6.98
N GLU A 51 -11.21 -6.38 -6.23
CA GLU A 51 -10.41 -5.27 -5.71
C GLU A 51 -9.26 -5.75 -4.82
N ALA A 52 -9.55 -6.67 -3.88
CA ALA A 52 -8.51 -7.27 -3.06
C ALA A 52 -7.44 -8.02 -3.88
N ARG A 53 -7.83 -8.68 -4.98
CA ARG A 53 -6.88 -9.30 -5.93
C ARG A 53 -6.05 -8.25 -6.67
N ALA A 54 -6.66 -7.14 -7.09
CA ALA A 54 -5.99 -6.05 -7.77
C ALA A 54 -4.96 -5.35 -6.86
N GLU A 55 -5.29 -5.12 -5.60
CA GLU A 55 -4.36 -4.58 -4.60
C GLU A 55 -3.17 -5.52 -4.39
N ALA A 56 -3.43 -6.81 -4.15
CA ALA A 56 -2.37 -7.81 -3.98
C ALA A 56 -1.49 -7.93 -5.23
N PHE A 57 -2.06 -7.79 -6.43
CA PHE A 57 -1.31 -7.74 -7.68
C PHE A 57 -0.43 -6.48 -7.74
N GLY A 58 -0.96 -5.32 -7.36
CA GLY A 58 -0.20 -4.07 -7.28
C GLY A 58 1.03 -4.19 -6.37
N GLU A 59 0.88 -4.78 -5.19
CA GLU A 59 1.99 -5.05 -4.27
C GLU A 59 3.05 -5.98 -4.89
N LYS A 60 2.62 -7.01 -5.62
CA LYS A 60 3.53 -7.92 -6.34
C LYS A 60 4.31 -7.21 -7.44
N ILE A 61 3.67 -6.32 -8.20
CA ILE A 61 4.37 -5.52 -9.22
C ILE A 61 5.39 -4.57 -8.59
N GLN A 62 5.09 -3.99 -7.42
CA GLN A 62 6.06 -3.18 -6.69
C GLN A 62 7.25 -4.02 -6.20
N ALA A 63 6.99 -5.21 -5.65
CA ALA A 63 8.03 -6.15 -5.24
C ALA A 63 8.91 -6.55 -6.43
N MET A 64 8.30 -6.88 -7.58
CA MET A 64 9.00 -7.16 -8.83
C MET A 64 9.90 -6.01 -9.25
N ALA A 65 9.40 -4.76 -9.23
CA ALA A 65 10.18 -3.59 -9.60
C ALA A 65 11.41 -3.42 -8.69
N ALA A 66 11.24 -3.63 -7.38
CA ALA A 66 12.35 -3.57 -6.43
C ALA A 66 13.37 -4.70 -6.67
N GLU A 67 12.93 -5.93 -6.91
CA GLU A 67 13.79 -7.07 -7.25
C GLU A 67 14.56 -6.83 -8.56
N MET A 68 13.87 -6.31 -9.59
CA MET A 68 14.50 -5.95 -10.86
C MET A 68 15.53 -4.83 -10.70
N GLN A 69 15.24 -3.81 -9.88
CA GLN A 69 16.18 -2.73 -9.61
C GLN A 69 17.41 -3.24 -8.86
N ALA A 70 17.24 -4.15 -7.90
CA ALA A 70 18.33 -4.79 -7.19
C ALA A 70 19.19 -5.66 -8.13
N ALA A 71 18.57 -6.42 -9.04
CA ALA A 71 19.26 -7.18 -10.06
C ALA A 71 20.05 -6.28 -11.01
N ALA A 72 19.46 -5.17 -11.47
CA ALA A 72 20.08 -4.24 -12.39
C ALA A 72 21.25 -3.44 -11.77
N ALA A 73 21.25 -3.25 -10.45
CA ALA A 73 22.31 -2.58 -9.71
C ALA A 73 23.59 -3.43 -9.55
N GLN A 74 23.57 -4.71 -9.94
CA GLN A 74 24.74 -5.57 -9.86
C GLN A 74 25.86 -5.08 -10.79
N SER A 75 27.10 -5.11 -10.30
CA SER A 75 28.27 -4.72 -11.09
C SER A 75 28.57 -5.69 -12.23
N ASP A 76 28.24 -6.97 -12.06
CA ASP A 76 28.33 -7.97 -13.12
C ASP A 76 27.11 -7.86 -14.05
N LYS A 77 27.33 -7.36 -15.28
CA LYS A 77 26.27 -7.16 -16.27
C LYS A 77 25.67 -8.47 -16.79
N ALA A 78 26.43 -9.56 -16.84
CA ALA A 78 25.93 -10.85 -17.31
C ALA A 78 25.01 -11.48 -16.24
N LYS A 79 25.41 -11.37 -14.97
CA LYS A 79 24.60 -11.77 -13.82
C LYS A 79 23.35 -10.91 -13.68
N ALA A 80 23.47 -9.58 -13.80
CA ALA A 80 22.34 -8.66 -13.79
C ALA A 80 21.27 -9.04 -14.82
N LYS A 81 21.68 -9.35 -16.06
CA LYS A 81 20.76 -9.77 -17.13
C LYS A 81 20.09 -11.11 -16.80
N THR A 82 20.84 -12.07 -16.28
CA THR A 82 20.32 -13.38 -15.89
C THR A 82 19.30 -13.27 -14.76
N ASP A 83 19.62 -12.48 -13.72
CA ASP A 83 18.74 -12.26 -12.58
C ASP A 83 17.47 -11.49 -13.00
N LEU A 84 17.59 -10.49 -13.88
CA LEU A 84 16.43 -9.79 -14.47
C LEU A 84 15.51 -10.73 -15.24
N ASP A 85 16.07 -11.68 -15.99
CA ASP A 85 15.31 -12.71 -16.71
C ASP A 85 14.56 -13.64 -15.76
N ALA A 86 15.26 -14.13 -14.73
CA ALA A 86 14.68 -14.97 -13.70
C ALA A 86 13.53 -14.27 -12.94
N VAL A 87 13.70 -12.99 -12.60
CA VAL A 87 12.64 -12.19 -11.95
C VAL A 87 11.44 -12.06 -12.90
N GLN A 88 11.66 -11.68 -14.16
CA GLN A 88 10.55 -11.55 -15.10
C GLN A 88 9.79 -12.87 -15.31
N ALA A 89 10.51 -13.99 -15.47
CA ALA A 89 9.90 -15.31 -15.64
C ALA A 89 9.07 -15.73 -14.42
N ARG A 90 9.52 -15.40 -13.20
CA ARG A 90 8.77 -15.65 -11.96
C ARG A 90 7.44 -14.89 -11.94
N TYR A 91 7.46 -13.60 -12.28
CA TYR A 91 6.27 -12.75 -12.22
C TYR A 91 5.34 -12.91 -13.42
N GLN A 92 5.82 -13.46 -14.54
CA GLN A 92 5.01 -13.68 -15.73
C GLN A 92 3.76 -14.52 -15.42
N GLY A 93 3.90 -15.63 -14.70
CA GLY A 93 2.76 -16.48 -14.32
C GLY A 93 1.75 -15.75 -13.42
N GLU A 94 2.20 -14.84 -12.56
CA GLU A 94 1.33 -14.05 -11.68
C GLU A 94 0.56 -12.98 -12.45
N VAL A 95 1.21 -12.37 -13.44
CA VAL A 95 0.60 -11.38 -14.34
C VAL A 95 -0.40 -12.04 -15.29
N ASP A 96 -0.07 -13.21 -15.84
CA ASP A 96 -0.99 -14.00 -16.66
C ASP A 96 -2.23 -14.41 -15.86
N ALA A 97 -2.06 -14.85 -14.61
CA ALA A 97 -3.16 -15.21 -13.73
C ALA A 97 -4.05 -14.00 -13.40
N PHE A 98 -3.46 -12.85 -13.08
CA PHE A 98 -4.24 -11.64 -12.82
C PHE A 98 -4.97 -11.14 -14.08
N ALA A 99 -4.35 -11.25 -15.25
CA ALA A 99 -4.98 -10.86 -16.50
C ALA A 99 -6.19 -11.74 -16.84
N ASP A 100 -6.14 -13.04 -16.54
CA ASP A 100 -7.29 -13.96 -16.66
C ASP A 100 -8.42 -13.58 -15.69
N ASP A 101 -8.07 -13.18 -14.46
CA ASP A 101 -8.99 -12.64 -13.46
C ASP A 101 -9.70 -11.37 -13.97
N VAL A 102 -8.94 -10.43 -14.55
CA VAL A 102 -9.48 -9.20 -15.15
C VAL A 102 -10.41 -9.52 -16.32
N GLN A 103 -10.02 -10.46 -17.19
CA GLN A 103 -10.86 -10.89 -18.31
C GLN A 103 -12.19 -11.46 -17.81
N THR A 104 -12.15 -12.33 -16.81
CA THR A 104 -13.32 -12.97 -16.22
C THR A 104 -14.23 -11.96 -15.52
N PHE A 105 -13.65 -11.06 -14.72
CA PHE A 105 -14.39 -10.01 -14.03
C PHE A 105 -15.06 -9.04 -15.03
N ALA A 106 -14.32 -8.55 -16.01
CA ALA A 106 -14.84 -7.59 -17.00
C ALA A 106 -15.91 -8.22 -17.91
N ALA A 107 -15.79 -9.51 -18.24
CA ALA A 107 -16.84 -10.24 -18.97
C ALA A 107 -18.13 -10.35 -18.13
N THR A 108 -18.01 -10.50 -16.80
CA THR A 108 -19.15 -10.53 -15.88
C THR A 108 -19.84 -9.16 -15.78
N GLN A 109 -19.07 -8.09 -15.93
CA GLN A 109 -19.55 -6.70 -16.00
C GLN A 109 -20.13 -6.32 -17.38
N ALA A 110 -20.20 -7.28 -18.33
CA ALA A 110 -20.64 -7.07 -19.72
C ALA A 110 -19.85 -5.99 -20.48
N ALA A 111 -18.56 -5.81 -20.15
CA ALA A 111 -17.66 -4.93 -20.90
C ALA A 111 -17.43 -5.45 -22.34
N ALA A 112 -17.06 -4.56 -23.25
CA ALA A 112 -16.80 -4.94 -24.63
C ALA A 112 -15.54 -5.81 -24.73
N ALA A 113 -15.62 -6.91 -25.49
CA ALA A 113 -14.51 -7.86 -25.61
C ALA A 113 -13.20 -7.23 -26.11
N ASP A 114 -13.28 -6.19 -26.94
CA ASP A 114 -12.13 -5.43 -27.43
C ASP A 114 -11.43 -4.66 -26.29
N GLU A 115 -12.20 -3.96 -25.45
CA GLU A 115 -11.69 -3.25 -24.27
C GLU A 115 -11.07 -4.22 -23.25
N ILE A 116 -11.70 -5.39 -23.07
CA ILE A 116 -11.16 -6.45 -22.20
C ILE A 116 -9.82 -6.96 -22.75
N ALA A 117 -9.75 -7.24 -24.05
CA ALA A 117 -8.53 -7.72 -24.69
C ALA A 117 -7.40 -6.69 -24.59
N GLU A 118 -7.69 -5.41 -24.81
CA GLU A 118 -6.71 -4.32 -24.63
C GLU A 118 -6.21 -4.24 -23.19
N ALA A 119 -7.11 -4.27 -22.19
CA ALA A 119 -6.74 -4.24 -20.78
C ALA A 119 -5.86 -5.43 -20.39
N VAL A 120 -6.20 -6.64 -20.84
CA VAL A 120 -5.40 -7.86 -20.64
C VAL A 120 -4.00 -7.71 -21.25
N GLN A 121 -3.90 -7.20 -22.48
CA GLN A 121 -2.61 -6.96 -23.12
C GLN A 121 -1.77 -5.92 -22.36
N GLN A 122 -2.40 -4.84 -21.88
CA GLN A 122 -1.72 -3.83 -21.08
C GLN A 122 -1.17 -4.40 -19.77
N ILE A 123 -1.98 -5.20 -19.05
CA ILE A 123 -1.55 -5.88 -17.82
C ILE A 123 -0.34 -6.78 -18.09
N LYS A 124 -0.39 -7.57 -19.17
CA LYS A 124 0.71 -8.46 -19.58
C LYS A 124 1.98 -7.70 -19.98
N ALA A 125 1.85 -6.45 -20.42
CA ALA A 125 2.99 -5.62 -20.78
C ALA A 125 3.73 -5.00 -19.58
N ILE A 126 3.11 -4.95 -18.39
CA ILE A 126 3.67 -4.28 -17.20
C ILE A 126 5.10 -4.76 -16.88
N PRO A 127 5.40 -6.08 -16.79
CA PRO A 127 6.75 -6.54 -16.45
C PRO A 127 7.83 -6.08 -17.43
N ALA A 128 7.51 -6.08 -18.73
CA ALA A 128 8.42 -5.63 -19.76
C ALA A 128 8.64 -4.11 -19.68
N MET A 129 7.57 -3.35 -19.43
CA MET A 129 7.66 -1.89 -19.24
C MET A 129 8.51 -1.53 -18.02
N VAL A 130 8.32 -2.21 -16.88
CA VAL A 130 9.10 -1.99 -15.66
C VAL A 130 10.59 -2.26 -15.92
N ARG A 131 10.91 -3.39 -16.58
CA ARG A 131 12.29 -3.70 -16.96
C ARG A 131 12.88 -2.59 -17.84
N ALA A 132 12.19 -2.18 -18.89
CA ALA A 132 12.67 -1.15 -19.81
C ALA A 132 12.95 0.18 -19.09
N GLN A 133 12.09 0.57 -18.13
CA GLN A 133 12.32 1.77 -17.32
C GLN A 133 13.57 1.65 -16.44
N ILE A 134 13.79 0.49 -15.84
CA ILE A 134 14.98 0.23 -15.00
C ILE A 134 16.24 0.24 -15.84
N GLU A 135 16.24 -0.43 -16.99
CA GLU A 135 17.38 -0.43 -17.93
C GLU A 135 17.70 0.98 -18.42
N GLY A 136 16.67 1.78 -18.74
CA GLY A 136 16.83 3.19 -19.10
C GLY A 136 17.42 4.04 -17.98
N ALA A 137 16.96 3.87 -16.74
CA ALA A 137 17.49 4.58 -15.57
C ALA A 137 18.96 4.22 -15.27
N VAL A 138 19.33 2.95 -15.41
CA VAL A 138 20.71 2.49 -15.26
C VAL A 138 21.62 3.07 -16.35
N ALA A 139 21.13 3.11 -17.61
CA ALA A 139 21.88 3.70 -18.72
C ALA A 139 22.11 5.21 -18.52
N ALA A 140 21.10 5.94 -18.06
CA ALA A 140 21.21 7.38 -17.75
C ALA A 140 22.19 7.67 -16.59
N SER A 141 22.26 6.77 -15.60
CA SER A 141 23.15 6.90 -14.44
C SER A 141 24.62 6.64 -14.78
N ALA A 142 24.90 5.95 -15.89
CA ALA A 142 26.25 5.64 -16.36
C ALA A 142 26.83 6.73 -17.31
N GLY A 143 26.43 8.00 -17.12
CA GLY A 143 26.77 9.13 -18.00
C GLY A 143 28.25 9.25 -18.41
N PRO A 144 28.54 9.99 -19.50
CA PRO A 144 29.80 9.91 -20.24
C PRO A 144 31.00 10.18 -19.33
N ALA A 145 31.99 9.29 -19.37
CA ALA A 145 33.29 9.54 -18.75
C ALA A 145 33.89 10.80 -19.40
N THR A 146 33.91 11.91 -18.66
CA THR A 146 34.59 13.14 -19.06
C THR A 146 36.08 12.80 -19.31
N PRO A 147 36.59 12.92 -20.55
CA PRO A 147 38.03 12.78 -20.77
C PRO A 147 38.72 13.97 -20.08
N ARG A 148 39.72 13.67 -19.24
CA ARG A 148 40.58 14.67 -18.61
C ARG A 148 41.53 15.31 -19.61
#